data_AF-A0A0C2H6R5-F1
#
_entry.id   AF-A0A0C2H6R5-F1
#
_cell.length_a   1.000
_cell.length_b   1.000
_cell.length_c   1.000
_cell.angle_alpha   90.00
_cell.angle_beta   90.00
_cell.angle_gamma   90.00
#
_symmetry.space_group_name_H-M   'P 1'
#
loop_
_entity.id
_entity.type
_entity.pdbx_description
1 polymer ?
#
loop_
_entity_poly.entity_id
_entity_poly.type
_entity_poly.pdbx_seq_one_letter_code
_entity_poly.pdbx_strand_id
1 'polypeptide(L)'
;MEGKVVGVEENLSRLLEQTTALEALDCTQRNVHSEMNDVYENCDRFAKTLDSLLRDYREMTTKLEQLVLERNITADAIRCEELVESLEKRHEIVKRSEIICEIKGIVADDPDLLSISWLRDTLTTRLKAVENEVRRSAADDMRRGLVSLNASLVTSALRALANLGVLEAELEVQLSSSAAEVDVKLVELSSALDNSVRLLPQCVNLIHSQLEQCALLGATQLTKFVEKLARIIRARVPLDAPFSLRFVQQMSRVLNSRPECSGPLIEALRPLKNAILSQSLGRLHQIVEQHDFAAIQNSVFVDKLVSAIEEEMKRLEWDVELREETQRNTQKCLDVVAKRLESEIKLDAENLLLGDRLRSDQLRNYRLLEIINSLAAKWPSQAKSLLAVENESISVIMEAIRQSIFSIIASMHREMDDSKGISPYMQVCMFICKFCNQQSKRLLDAIDSKMSPSVKYPNRAYLLSLFSPGQSSVADNMRDDALPAWIYIHALIADSPEILVSPHLSVQWPLCERMSTIERHYTKSGAELTAI
;
A
#
# COMPACT_ATOMS: atom_id res chain seq x y z
N MET A 1 -130.50 -74.30 -61.52
CA MET A 1 -129.27 -75.11 -61.47
C MET A 1 -128.57 -74.75 -60.18
N GLU A 2 -128.70 -75.62 -59.17
CA GLU A 2 -127.87 -75.64 -57.97
C GLU A 2 -126.53 -76.31 -58.28
N GLY A 3 -125.52 -75.97 -57.47
CA GLY A 3 -124.40 -76.88 -57.19
C GLY A 3 -123.03 -76.38 -57.63
N LYS A 4 -122.31 -75.72 -56.71
CA LYS A 4 -120.87 -75.91 -56.41
C LYS A 4 -120.33 -74.77 -55.54
N VAL A 5 -120.40 -74.91 -54.21
CA VAL A 5 -119.50 -74.22 -53.26
C VAL A 5 -119.38 -75.10 -52.01
N VAL A 6 -118.56 -76.16 -51.99
CA VAL A 6 -118.38 -77.01 -50.78
C VAL A 6 -116.91 -77.09 -50.31
N GLY A 7 -115.92 -76.80 -51.17
CA GLY A 7 -114.51 -76.72 -50.75
C GLY A 7 -114.11 -75.40 -50.07
N VAL A 8 -115.00 -74.40 -50.09
CA VAL A 8 -114.79 -73.10 -49.44
C VAL A 8 -115.22 -73.16 -47.97
N GLU A 9 -116.18 -74.01 -47.62
CA GLU A 9 -116.81 -74.04 -46.28
C GLU A 9 -115.96 -74.73 -45.20
N GLU A 10 -115.23 -75.83 -45.49
CA GLU A 10 -114.43 -76.56 -44.48
C GLU A 10 -113.19 -75.80 -43.98
N ASN A 11 -112.57 -74.97 -44.83
CA ASN A 11 -111.43 -74.13 -44.46
C ASN A 11 -111.86 -72.71 -44.03
N LEU A 12 -113.15 -72.37 -44.15
CA LEU A 12 -113.67 -71.04 -43.89
C LEU A 12 -113.47 -70.61 -42.44
N SER A 13 -113.71 -71.52 -41.48
CA SER A 13 -113.58 -71.26 -40.05
C SER A 13 -112.14 -70.94 -39.64
N ARG A 14 -111.17 -71.69 -40.15
CA ARG A 14 -109.74 -71.48 -39.89
C ARG A 14 -109.19 -70.25 -40.61
N LEU A 15 -109.67 -69.97 -41.82
CA LEU A 15 -109.37 -68.73 -42.55
C LEU A 15 -109.97 -67.50 -41.84
N LEU A 16 -111.18 -67.61 -41.29
CA LEU A 16 -111.80 -66.57 -40.47
C LEU A 16 -110.99 -66.33 -39.20
N GLU A 17 -110.59 -67.36 -38.45
CA GLU A 17 -109.72 -67.22 -37.27
C GLU A 17 -108.36 -66.61 -37.61
N GLN A 18 -107.74 -67.01 -38.71
CA GLN A 18 -106.48 -66.41 -39.19
C GLN A 18 -106.68 -64.95 -39.60
N THR A 19 -107.81 -64.60 -40.20
CA THR A 19 -108.16 -63.22 -40.55
C THR A 19 -108.37 -62.38 -39.29
N THR A 20 -109.09 -62.89 -38.28
CA THR A 20 -109.28 -62.21 -37.00
C THR A 20 -107.96 -62.05 -36.24
N ALA A 21 -107.07 -63.04 -36.28
CA ALA A 21 -105.73 -62.94 -35.68
C ALA A 21 -104.84 -61.92 -36.42
N LEU A 22 -104.91 -61.85 -37.75
CA LEU A 22 -104.25 -60.83 -38.57
C LEU A 22 -104.81 -59.42 -38.29
N GLU A 23 -106.13 -59.28 -38.15
CA GLU A 23 -106.76 -58.01 -37.77
C GLU A 23 -106.35 -57.56 -36.36
N ALA A 24 -106.25 -58.49 -35.42
CA ALA A 24 -105.77 -58.22 -34.07
C ALA A 24 -104.28 -57.82 -34.07
N LEU A 25 -103.46 -58.50 -34.88
CA LEU A 25 -102.04 -58.18 -35.04
C LEU A 25 -101.83 -56.82 -35.74
N ASP A 26 -102.64 -56.50 -36.75
CA ASP A 26 -102.59 -55.21 -37.43
C ASP A 26 -103.07 -54.08 -36.50
N CYS A 27 -104.05 -54.37 -35.63
CA CYS A 27 -104.46 -53.47 -34.56
C CYS A 27 -103.35 -53.23 -33.53
N THR A 28 -102.69 -54.28 -33.03
CA THR A 28 -101.57 -54.12 -32.09
C THR A 28 -100.37 -53.45 -32.74
N GLN A 29 -100.06 -53.76 -34.00
CA GLN A 29 -99.02 -53.08 -34.76
C GLN A 29 -99.32 -51.59 -34.91
N ARG A 30 -100.57 -51.21 -35.25
CA ARG A 30 -100.99 -49.80 -35.31
C ARG A 30 -100.87 -49.11 -33.94
N ASN A 31 -101.27 -49.78 -32.86
CA ASN A 31 -101.15 -49.24 -31.50
C ASN A 31 -99.68 -49.03 -31.11
N VAL A 32 -98.81 -50.02 -31.34
CA VAL A 32 -97.37 -49.90 -31.08
C VAL A 32 -96.75 -48.79 -31.92
N HIS A 33 -97.15 -48.64 -33.18
CA HIS A 33 -96.66 -47.56 -34.04
C HIS A 33 -97.09 -46.18 -33.53
N SER A 34 -98.33 -46.07 -33.02
CA SER A 34 -98.81 -44.85 -32.36
C SER A 34 -98.01 -44.53 -31.10
N GLU A 35 -97.82 -45.49 -30.20
CA GLU A 35 -97.04 -45.29 -28.97
C GLU A 35 -95.57 -44.97 -29.27
N MET A 36 -94.97 -45.61 -30.27
CA MET A 36 -93.60 -45.34 -30.71
C MET A 36 -93.48 -43.91 -31.25
N ASN A 37 -94.45 -43.44 -32.04
CA ASN A 37 -94.49 -42.06 -32.51
C ASN A 37 -94.63 -41.07 -31.35
N ASP A 38 -95.51 -41.35 -30.38
CA ASP A 38 -95.65 -40.52 -29.18
C ASP A 38 -94.35 -40.44 -28.38
N VAL A 39 -93.63 -41.55 -28.23
CA VAL A 39 -92.30 -41.58 -27.58
C VAL A 39 -91.28 -40.75 -28.37
N TYR A 40 -91.24 -40.89 -29.70
CA TYR A 40 -90.35 -40.10 -30.54
C TYR A 40 -90.62 -38.59 -30.42
N GLU A 41 -91.88 -38.17 -30.48
CA GLU A 41 -92.28 -36.77 -30.31
C GLU A 41 -91.93 -36.25 -28.92
N ASN A 42 -92.14 -37.06 -27.87
CA ASN A 42 -91.75 -36.73 -26.50
C ASN A 42 -90.24 -36.57 -26.35
N CYS A 43 -89.45 -37.50 -26.91
CA CYS A 43 -87.99 -37.45 -26.88
C CYS A 43 -87.45 -36.23 -27.65
N ASP A 44 -87.97 -35.94 -28.84
CA ASP A 44 -87.58 -34.77 -29.65
C ASP A 44 -87.91 -33.46 -28.92
N ARG A 45 -89.10 -33.37 -28.32
CA ARG A 45 -89.49 -32.23 -27.47
C ARG A 45 -88.54 -32.07 -26.28
N PHE A 46 -88.22 -33.15 -25.59
CA PHE A 46 -87.29 -33.11 -24.45
C PHE A 46 -85.88 -32.69 -24.88
N ALA A 47 -85.37 -33.22 -26.00
CA ALA A 47 -84.08 -32.85 -26.56
C ALA A 47 -84.02 -31.35 -26.89
N LYS A 48 -85.05 -30.80 -27.55
CA LYS A 48 -85.16 -29.37 -27.86
C LYS A 48 -85.20 -28.50 -26.61
N THR A 49 -85.92 -28.93 -25.57
CA THR A 49 -85.95 -28.22 -24.27
C THR A 49 -84.58 -28.28 -23.58
N LEU A 50 -83.89 -29.41 -23.63
CA LEU A 50 -82.57 -29.55 -23.00
C LEU A 50 -81.51 -28.73 -23.73
N ASP A 51 -81.55 -28.68 -25.06
CA ASP A 51 -80.69 -27.82 -25.88
C ASP A 51 -80.93 -26.33 -25.61
N SER A 52 -82.19 -25.90 -25.43
CA SER A 52 -82.47 -24.51 -25.07
C SER A 52 -81.90 -24.16 -23.69
N LEU A 53 -82.12 -25.03 -22.70
CA LEU A 53 -81.58 -24.84 -21.35
C LEU A 53 -80.04 -24.81 -21.33
N LEU A 54 -79.38 -25.68 -22.11
CA LEU A 54 -77.92 -25.69 -22.22
C LEU A 54 -77.38 -24.39 -22.83
N ARG A 55 -78.06 -23.84 -23.84
CA ARG A 55 -77.70 -22.56 -24.44
C ARG A 55 -77.83 -21.42 -23.42
N ASP A 56 -78.95 -21.38 -22.69
CA ASP A 56 -79.20 -20.36 -21.68
C ASP A 56 -78.16 -20.43 -20.54
N TYR A 57 -77.80 -21.63 -20.11
CA TYR A 57 -76.73 -21.85 -19.12
C TYR A 57 -75.38 -21.34 -19.60
N ARG A 58 -74.99 -21.65 -20.85
CA ARG A 58 -73.72 -21.18 -21.42
C ARG A 58 -73.69 -19.65 -21.51
N GLU A 59 -74.78 -19.02 -21.94
CA GLU A 59 -74.89 -17.57 -21.98
C GLU A 59 -74.75 -16.97 -20.57
N MET A 60 -75.42 -17.56 -19.57
CA MET A 60 -75.31 -17.11 -18.18
C MET A 60 -73.89 -17.26 -17.63
N THR A 61 -73.18 -18.35 -17.94
CA THR A 61 -71.77 -18.54 -17.57
C THR A 61 -70.89 -17.45 -18.16
N THR A 62 -71.03 -17.13 -19.45
CA THR A 62 -70.24 -16.06 -20.08
C THR A 62 -70.49 -14.68 -19.46
N LYS A 63 -71.75 -14.37 -19.11
CA LYS A 63 -72.10 -13.13 -18.40
C LYS A 63 -71.49 -13.09 -17.00
N LEU A 64 -71.49 -14.22 -16.30
CA LEU A 64 -70.88 -14.32 -14.96
C LEU A 64 -69.36 -14.11 -15.01
N GLU A 65 -68.68 -14.71 -15.98
CA GLU A 65 -67.23 -14.52 -16.18
C GLU A 65 -66.90 -13.05 -16.47
N GLN A 66 -67.69 -12.38 -17.32
CA GLN A 66 -67.54 -10.95 -17.59
C GLN A 66 -67.76 -10.09 -16.34
N LEU A 67 -68.82 -10.37 -15.57
CA LEU A 67 -69.10 -9.66 -14.32
C LEU A 67 -67.98 -9.83 -13.28
N VAL A 68 -67.35 -11.00 -13.22
CA VAL A 68 -66.21 -11.22 -12.32
C VAL A 68 -65.00 -10.39 -12.76
N LEU A 69 -64.72 -10.30 -14.06
CA LEU A 69 -63.65 -9.45 -14.58
C LEU A 69 -63.90 -7.98 -14.27
N GLU A 70 -65.10 -7.48 -14.57
CA GLU A 70 -65.50 -6.10 -14.28
C GLU A 70 -65.43 -5.78 -12.78
N ARG A 71 -65.84 -6.73 -11.93
CA ARG A 71 -65.73 -6.59 -10.48
C ARG A 71 -64.28 -6.42 -10.04
N ASN A 72 -63.36 -7.22 -10.56
CA ASN A 72 -61.94 -7.15 -10.19
C ASN A 72 -61.35 -5.79 -10.59
N ILE A 73 -61.54 -5.37 -11.84
CA ILE A 73 -61.10 -4.06 -12.35
C ILE A 73 -61.67 -2.92 -11.49
N THR A 74 -62.96 -3.01 -11.12
CA THR A 74 -63.59 -2.00 -10.27
C THR A 74 -63.00 -1.98 -8.86
N ALA A 75 -62.70 -3.14 -8.27
CA ALA A 75 -62.10 -3.22 -6.95
C ALA A 75 -60.69 -2.61 -6.94
N ASP A 76 -59.88 -2.87 -7.96
CA ASP A 76 -58.54 -2.31 -8.08
C ASP A 76 -58.57 -0.80 -8.38
N ALA A 77 -59.53 -0.34 -9.19
CA ALA A 77 -59.75 1.09 -9.42
C ALA A 77 -60.09 1.85 -8.13
N ILE A 78 -61.00 1.30 -7.32
CA ILE A 78 -61.36 1.88 -6.01
C ILE A 78 -60.15 1.90 -5.08
N ARG A 79 -59.38 0.79 -5.02
CA ARG A 79 -58.17 0.73 -4.20
C ARG A 79 -57.14 1.77 -4.63
N CYS A 80 -56.92 1.95 -5.93
CA CYS A 80 -56.03 3.00 -6.44
C CYS A 80 -56.49 4.40 -6.02
N GLU A 81 -57.79 4.67 -6.05
CA GLU A 81 -58.35 5.96 -5.62
C GLU A 81 -58.12 6.21 -4.12
N GLU A 82 -58.41 5.23 -3.27
CA GLU A 82 -58.16 5.30 -1.82
C GLU A 82 -56.67 5.53 -1.50
N LEU A 83 -55.78 4.84 -2.22
CA LEU A 83 -54.34 4.99 -2.07
C LEU A 83 -53.86 6.39 -2.49
N VAL A 84 -54.39 6.94 -3.59
CA VAL A 84 -54.08 8.30 -4.04
C VAL A 84 -54.54 9.32 -3.00
N GLU A 85 -55.74 9.17 -2.43
CA GLU A 85 -56.22 10.06 -1.37
C GLU A 85 -55.33 9.96 -0.11
N SER A 86 -54.87 8.75 0.23
CA SER A 86 -53.93 8.55 1.34
C SER A 86 -52.57 9.20 1.08
N LEU A 87 -52.08 9.13 -0.17
CA LEU A 87 -50.80 9.71 -0.60
C LEU A 87 -50.78 11.23 -0.40
N GLU A 88 -51.90 11.91 -0.66
CA GLU A 88 -52.04 13.36 -0.49
C GLU A 88 -52.00 13.79 0.98
N LYS A 89 -52.57 12.96 1.87
CA LYS A 89 -52.67 13.26 3.31
C LYS A 89 -51.37 12.97 4.08
N ARG A 90 -50.50 12.07 3.58
CA ARG A 90 -49.27 11.68 4.27
C ARG A 90 -48.08 12.53 3.86
N HIS A 91 -47.24 12.89 4.83
CA HIS A 91 -46.00 13.65 4.60
C HIS A 91 -44.73 12.82 4.77
N GLU A 92 -44.82 11.64 5.40
CA GLU A 92 -43.68 10.75 5.61
C GLU A 92 -43.21 10.13 4.29
N ILE A 93 -41.94 10.38 3.94
CA ILE A 93 -41.40 10.05 2.63
C ILE A 93 -41.41 8.55 2.31
N VAL A 94 -41.10 7.72 3.30
CA VAL A 94 -41.13 6.26 3.18
C VAL A 94 -42.55 5.78 2.90
N LYS A 95 -43.54 6.25 3.67
CA LYS A 95 -44.94 5.88 3.46
C LYS A 95 -45.48 6.34 2.11
N ARG A 96 -45.13 7.54 1.67
CA ARG A 96 -45.48 8.02 0.33
C ARG A 96 -44.89 7.13 -0.77
N SER A 97 -43.63 6.72 -0.63
CA SER A 97 -42.97 5.83 -1.59
C SER A 97 -43.57 4.41 -1.62
N GLU A 98 -43.98 3.87 -0.46
CA GLU A 98 -44.66 2.57 -0.36
C GLU A 98 -45.99 2.60 -1.11
N ILE A 99 -46.80 3.65 -0.88
CA ILE A 99 -48.09 3.84 -1.57
C ILE A 99 -47.90 3.96 -3.09
N ILE A 100 -46.91 4.73 -3.54
CA ILE A 100 -46.61 4.85 -4.98
C ILE A 100 -46.23 3.49 -5.57
N CYS A 101 -45.37 2.73 -4.89
CA CYS A 101 -44.97 1.39 -5.32
C CYS A 101 -46.17 0.45 -5.42
N GLU A 102 -47.08 0.50 -4.44
CA GLU A 102 -48.31 -0.30 -4.42
C GLU A 102 -49.23 0.04 -5.59
N ILE A 103 -49.50 1.32 -5.84
CA ILE A 103 -50.32 1.76 -6.99
C ILE A 103 -49.69 1.28 -8.30
N LYS A 104 -48.37 1.40 -8.46
CA LYS A 104 -47.66 0.92 -9.66
C LYS A 104 -47.72 -0.60 -9.81
N GLY A 105 -47.72 -1.34 -8.70
CA GLY A 105 -47.93 -2.79 -8.70
C GLY A 105 -49.32 -3.16 -9.22
N ILE A 106 -50.37 -2.55 -8.66
CA ILE A 106 -51.76 -2.78 -9.09
C ILE A 106 -51.94 -2.48 -10.59
N VAL A 107 -51.39 -1.37 -11.07
CA VAL A 107 -51.47 -0.99 -12.51
C VAL A 107 -50.67 -1.94 -13.41
N ALA A 108 -49.59 -2.53 -12.90
CA ALA A 108 -48.81 -3.51 -13.63
C ALA A 108 -49.53 -4.87 -13.72
N ASP A 109 -50.24 -5.25 -12.66
CA ASP A 109 -51.05 -6.48 -12.60
C ASP A 109 -52.29 -6.37 -13.50
N ASP A 110 -52.96 -5.20 -13.53
CA ASP A 110 -54.16 -4.93 -14.34
C ASP A 110 -54.03 -3.68 -15.23
N PRO A 111 -53.44 -3.81 -16.44
CA PRO A 111 -53.23 -2.68 -17.37
C PRO A 111 -54.53 -2.02 -17.85
N ASP A 112 -55.65 -2.74 -17.84
CA ASP A 112 -56.96 -2.25 -18.26
C ASP A 112 -57.48 -1.11 -17.39
N LEU A 113 -56.91 -0.92 -16.18
CA LEU A 113 -57.18 0.26 -15.34
C LEU A 113 -56.89 1.58 -16.06
N LEU A 114 -55.94 1.61 -16.99
CA LEU A 114 -55.61 2.80 -17.78
C LEU A 114 -56.68 3.16 -18.83
N SER A 115 -57.61 2.24 -19.12
CA SER A 115 -58.75 2.51 -20.00
C SER A 115 -59.84 3.34 -19.30
N ILE A 116 -59.86 3.34 -17.96
CA ILE A 116 -60.86 4.04 -17.15
C ILE A 116 -60.59 5.55 -17.19
N SER A 117 -61.48 6.30 -17.85
CA SER A 117 -61.25 7.70 -18.21
C SER A 117 -60.99 8.63 -17.02
N TRP A 118 -61.66 8.41 -15.88
CA TRP A 118 -61.52 9.25 -14.69
C TRP A 118 -60.28 8.94 -13.86
N LEU A 119 -59.74 7.73 -13.97
CA LEU A 119 -58.55 7.27 -13.22
C LEU A 119 -57.26 7.47 -14.01
N ARG A 120 -57.33 7.36 -15.34
CA ARG A 120 -56.17 7.41 -16.25
C ARG A 120 -55.27 8.62 -16.02
N ASP A 121 -55.82 9.82 -15.94
CA ASP A 121 -55.02 11.05 -15.80
C ASP A 121 -54.31 11.07 -14.43
N THR A 122 -54.99 10.59 -13.38
CA THR A 122 -54.44 10.46 -12.03
C THR A 122 -53.25 9.49 -12.00
N LEU A 123 -53.39 8.31 -12.61
CA LEU A 123 -52.33 7.29 -12.61
C LEU A 123 -51.14 7.63 -13.53
N THR A 124 -51.39 8.31 -14.65
CA THR A 124 -50.34 8.56 -15.65
C THR A 124 -49.59 9.87 -15.42
N THR A 125 -50.30 10.93 -15.05
CA THR A 125 -49.70 12.28 -14.93
C THR A 125 -49.49 12.68 -13.49
N ARG A 126 -50.54 12.60 -12.65
CA ARG A 126 -50.51 13.08 -11.27
C ARG A 126 -49.60 12.21 -10.40
N LEU A 127 -49.76 10.89 -10.46
CA LEU A 127 -48.90 9.94 -9.74
C LEU A 127 -47.44 10.13 -10.11
N LYS A 128 -47.13 10.32 -11.40
CA LYS A 128 -45.76 10.57 -11.89
C LYS A 128 -45.19 11.89 -11.38
N ALA A 129 -46.00 12.93 -11.28
CA ALA A 129 -45.57 14.21 -10.70
C ALA A 129 -45.21 14.05 -9.21
N VAL A 130 -46.05 13.34 -8.45
CA VAL A 130 -45.81 13.04 -7.03
C VAL A 130 -44.62 12.11 -6.85
N GLU A 131 -44.44 11.10 -7.70
CA GLU A 131 -43.26 10.22 -7.72
C GLU A 131 -41.97 11.04 -7.87
N ASN A 132 -41.95 12.00 -8.81
CA ASN A 132 -40.80 12.88 -9.02
C ASN A 132 -40.55 13.84 -7.84
N GLU A 133 -41.59 14.26 -7.14
CA GLU A 133 -41.48 15.06 -5.92
C GLU A 133 -40.88 14.23 -4.77
N VAL A 134 -41.42 13.04 -4.52
CA VAL A 134 -40.95 12.12 -3.47
C VAL A 134 -39.51 11.70 -3.75
N ARG A 135 -39.15 11.41 -5.01
CA ARG A 135 -37.77 11.11 -5.40
C ARG A 135 -36.81 12.26 -5.07
N ARG A 136 -37.16 13.50 -5.45
CA ARG A 136 -36.33 14.68 -5.16
C ARG A 136 -36.17 14.90 -3.66
N SER A 137 -37.27 14.81 -2.91
CA SER A 137 -37.25 14.94 -1.45
C SER A 137 -36.36 13.85 -0.81
N ALA A 138 -36.38 12.62 -1.34
CA ALA A 138 -35.59 11.52 -0.80
C ALA A 138 -34.11 11.70 -1.11
N ALA A 139 -33.77 12.15 -2.31
CA ALA A 139 -32.40 12.51 -2.67
C ALA A 139 -31.88 13.68 -1.79
N ASP A 140 -32.72 14.67 -1.50
CA ASP A 140 -32.38 15.80 -0.63
C ASP A 140 -32.18 15.34 0.83
N ASP A 141 -33.06 14.49 1.35
CA ASP A 141 -32.93 13.88 2.67
C ASP A 141 -31.69 13.02 2.79
N MET A 142 -31.38 12.22 1.77
CA MET A 142 -30.15 11.44 1.69
C MET A 142 -28.93 12.35 1.79
N ARG A 143 -28.87 13.40 0.95
CA ARG A 143 -27.74 14.35 0.96
C ARG A 143 -27.58 15.07 2.30
N ARG A 144 -28.68 15.55 2.89
CA ARG A 144 -28.67 16.17 4.23
C ARG A 144 -28.24 15.17 5.30
N GLY A 145 -28.72 13.94 5.22
CA GLY A 145 -28.34 12.84 6.12
C GLY A 145 -26.86 12.52 6.04
N LEU A 146 -26.29 12.49 4.83
CA LEU A 146 -24.85 12.28 4.62
C LEU A 146 -24.04 13.42 5.24
N VAL A 147 -24.36 14.68 4.91
CA VAL A 147 -23.61 15.86 5.44
C VAL A 147 -23.66 15.93 6.97
N SER A 148 -24.80 15.58 7.58
CA SER A 148 -24.98 15.56 9.04
C SER A 148 -24.57 14.23 9.71
N LEU A 149 -24.12 13.25 8.92
CA LEU A 149 -23.83 11.88 9.36
C LEU A 149 -24.99 11.20 10.12
N ASN A 150 -26.24 11.54 9.77
CA ASN A 150 -27.44 10.98 10.37
C ASN A 150 -27.86 9.68 9.67
N ALA A 151 -27.42 8.54 10.21
CA ALA A 151 -27.73 7.22 9.66
C ALA A 151 -29.22 6.90 9.53
N SER A 152 -30.07 7.42 10.44
CA SER A 152 -31.52 7.17 10.40
C SER A 152 -32.20 7.87 9.23
N LEU A 153 -31.77 9.10 8.92
CA LEU A 153 -32.26 9.88 7.80
C LEU A 153 -31.80 9.25 6.48
N VAL A 154 -30.52 8.86 6.39
CA VAL A 154 -29.97 8.14 5.24
C VAL A 154 -30.74 6.85 5.00
N THR A 155 -30.93 6.01 6.01
CA THR A 155 -31.66 4.73 5.87
C THR A 155 -33.09 4.92 5.38
N SER A 156 -33.79 5.94 5.89
CA SER A 156 -35.16 6.26 5.47
C SER A 156 -35.22 6.73 4.02
N ALA A 157 -34.27 7.58 3.62
CA ALA A 157 -34.17 8.05 2.24
C ALA A 157 -33.80 6.92 1.26
N LEU A 158 -32.84 6.07 1.61
CA LEU A 158 -32.46 4.90 0.80
C LEU A 158 -33.64 3.95 0.60
N ARG A 159 -34.43 3.68 1.67
CA ARG A 159 -35.64 2.87 1.57
C ARG A 159 -36.67 3.51 0.63
N ALA A 160 -36.89 4.81 0.74
CA ALA A 160 -37.82 5.50 -0.14
C ALA A 160 -37.39 5.43 -1.61
N LEU A 161 -36.11 5.64 -1.90
CA LEU A 161 -35.55 5.52 -3.25
C LEU A 161 -35.60 4.08 -3.79
N ALA A 162 -35.42 3.07 -2.92
CA ALA A 162 -35.56 1.66 -3.27
C ALA A 162 -36.99 1.31 -3.66
N ASN A 163 -37.99 1.76 -2.89
CA ASN A 163 -39.41 1.57 -3.20
C ASN A 163 -39.80 2.18 -4.54
N LEU A 164 -39.18 3.30 -4.92
CA LEU A 164 -39.39 3.94 -6.23
C LEU A 164 -38.60 3.28 -7.37
N GLY A 165 -37.72 2.31 -7.08
CA GLY A 165 -36.92 1.61 -8.08
C GLY A 165 -35.77 2.45 -8.68
N VAL A 166 -35.34 3.53 -8.01
CA VAL A 166 -34.34 4.48 -8.52
C VAL A 166 -33.09 4.61 -7.64
N LEU A 167 -32.96 3.76 -6.62
CA LEU A 167 -31.85 3.80 -5.65
C LEU A 167 -30.46 3.80 -6.30
N GLU A 168 -30.17 2.83 -7.17
CA GLU A 168 -28.84 2.69 -7.77
C GLU A 168 -28.46 3.89 -8.64
N ALA A 169 -29.43 4.45 -9.39
CA ALA A 169 -29.19 5.62 -10.21
C ALA A 169 -28.87 6.85 -9.36
N GLU A 170 -29.59 7.06 -8.26
CA GLU A 170 -29.37 8.19 -7.37
C GLU A 170 -28.06 8.05 -6.57
N LEU A 171 -27.70 6.83 -6.16
CA LEU A 171 -26.40 6.56 -5.53
C LEU A 171 -25.23 6.86 -6.48
N GLU A 172 -25.33 6.47 -7.76
CA GLU A 172 -24.28 6.75 -8.74
C GLU A 172 -24.12 8.26 -9.01
N VAL A 173 -25.24 9.01 -9.04
CA VAL A 173 -25.23 10.48 -9.12
C VAL A 173 -24.52 11.07 -7.90
N GLN A 174 -24.86 10.61 -6.70
CA GLN A 174 -24.23 11.09 -5.46
C GLN A 174 -22.73 10.82 -5.44
N LEU A 175 -22.30 9.59 -5.77
CA LEU A 175 -20.88 9.23 -5.80
C LEU A 175 -20.10 10.05 -6.84
N SER A 176 -20.71 10.31 -8.00
CA SER A 176 -20.09 11.11 -9.05
C SER A 176 -19.99 12.58 -8.67
N SER A 177 -21.00 13.13 -7.98
CA SER A 177 -20.96 14.48 -7.41
C SER A 177 -19.84 14.60 -6.36
N SER A 178 -19.79 13.69 -5.38
CA SER A 178 -18.75 13.67 -4.34
C SER A 178 -17.34 13.57 -4.95
N ALA A 179 -17.16 12.73 -5.99
CA ALA A 179 -15.88 12.61 -6.68
C ALA A 179 -15.50 13.88 -7.45
N ALA A 180 -16.46 14.52 -8.11
CA ALA A 180 -16.23 15.78 -8.84
C ALA A 180 -15.86 16.93 -7.90
N GLU A 181 -16.48 17.04 -6.73
CA GLU A 181 -16.11 18.04 -5.72
C GLU A 181 -14.66 17.89 -5.26
N VAL A 182 -14.22 16.65 -5.02
CA VAL A 182 -12.81 16.36 -4.67
C VAL A 182 -11.89 16.67 -5.84
N ASP A 183 -12.26 16.34 -7.07
CA ASP A 183 -11.48 16.64 -8.28
C ASP A 183 -11.24 18.15 -8.42
N VAL A 184 -12.30 18.95 -8.28
CA VAL A 184 -12.21 20.42 -8.33
C VAL A 184 -11.26 20.95 -7.27
N LYS A 185 -11.32 20.44 -6.04
CA LYS A 185 -10.43 20.87 -4.95
C LYS A 185 -8.97 20.47 -5.15
N LEU A 186 -8.72 19.30 -5.73
CA LEU A 186 -7.36 18.87 -6.08
C LEU A 186 -6.79 19.65 -7.26
N VAL A 187 -7.62 20.02 -8.24
CA VAL A 187 -7.24 20.94 -9.32
C VAL A 187 -6.89 22.32 -8.77
N GLU A 188 -7.73 22.87 -7.88
CA GLU A 188 -7.48 24.14 -7.21
C GLU A 188 -6.14 24.11 -6.44
N LEU A 189 -5.91 23.06 -5.64
CA LEU A 189 -4.66 22.85 -4.91
C LEU A 189 -3.43 22.80 -5.82
N SER A 190 -3.55 22.16 -6.98
CA SER A 190 -2.45 21.98 -7.92
C SER A 190 -2.15 23.26 -8.72
N SER A 191 -3.17 24.08 -8.97
CA SER A 191 -3.03 25.34 -9.70
C SER A 191 -2.53 26.50 -8.82
N ALA A 192 -2.80 26.48 -7.51
CA ALA A 192 -2.51 27.57 -6.58
C ALA A 192 -1.44 27.17 -5.53
N LEU A 193 -0.22 26.88 -6.00
CA LEU A 193 0.88 26.38 -5.15
C LEU A 193 1.23 27.31 -3.98
N ASP A 194 1.12 28.63 -4.15
CA ASP A 194 1.40 29.62 -3.10
C ASP A 194 0.42 29.52 -1.92
N ASN A 195 -0.81 29.07 -2.19
CA ASN A 195 -1.86 28.87 -1.18
C ASN A 195 -1.95 27.42 -0.70
N SER A 196 -1.05 26.53 -1.15
CA SER A 196 -1.10 25.10 -0.86
C SER A 196 -1.14 24.77 0.63
N VAL A 197 -0.47 25.56 1.49
CA VAL A 197 -0.47 25.37 2.95
C VAL A 197 -1.87 25.45 3.55
N ARG A 198 -2.73 26.32 3.02
CA ARG A 198 -4.12 26.49 3.49
C ARG A 198 -5.09 25.55 2.79
N LEU A 199 -4.91 25.36 1.47
CA LEU A 199 -5.81 24.55 0.65
C LEU A 199 -5.68 23.06 0.92
N LEU A 200 -4.47 22.59 1.27
CA LEU A 200 -4.21 21.18 1.52
C LEU A 200 -5.06 20.60 2.66
N PRO A 201 -5.07 21.18 3.88
CA PRO A 201 -5.94 20.70 4.95
C PRO A 201 -7.42 20.69 4.57
N GLN A 202 -7.89 21.70 3.82
CA GLN A 202 -9.29 21.77 3.39
C GLN A 202 -9.63 20.61 2.43
N CYS A 203 -8.74 20.31 1.49
CA CYS A 203 -8.91 19.20 0.57
C CYS A 203 -8.90 17.84 1.28
N VAL A 204 -7.96 17.62 2.22
CA VAL A 204 -7.88 16.36 2.95
C VAL A 204 -9.08 16.19 3.90
N ASN A 205 -9.52 17.26 4.55
CA ASN A 205 -10.74 17.22 5.38
C ASN A 205 -11.99 16.91 4.56
N LEU A 206 -12.10 17.47 3.34
CA LEU A 206 -13.17 17.12 2.41
C LEU A 206 -13.12 15.63 2.05
N ILE A 207 -11.94 15.12 1.67
CA ILE A 207 -11.76 13.69 1.36
C ILE A 207 -12.17 12.83 2.56
N HIS A 208 -11.72 13.19 3.76
CA HIS A 208 -12.07 12.47 4.98
C HIS A 208 -13.59 12.44 5.19
N SER A 209 -14.25 13.61 5.14
CA SER A 209 -15.71 13.73 5.28
C SER A 209 -16.47 12.90 4.23
N GLN A 210 -16.03 12.92 2.96
CA GLN A 210 -16.65 12.16 1.89
C GLN A 210 -16.49 10.65 2.08
N LEU A 211 -15.36 10.18 2.63
CA LEU A 211 -15.18 8.78 3.01
C LEU A 211 -16.15 8.39 4.14
N GLU A 212 -16.41 9.29 5.10
CA GLU A 212 -17.38 9.03 6.17
C GLU A 212 -18.81 8.91 5.63
N GLN A 213 -19.17 9.84 4.74
CA GLN A 213 -20.47 9.84 4.06
C GLN A 213 -20.66 8.55 3.25
N CYS A 214 -19.68 8.16 2.43
CA CYS A 214 -19.79 6.97 1.61
C CYS A 214 -19.85 5.67 2.45
N ALA A 215 -19.23 5.65 3.63
CA ALA A 215 -19.35 4.51 4.54
C ALA A 215 -20.79 4.32 5.05
N LEU A 216 -21.56 5.41 5.24
CA LEU A 216 -22.99 5.32 5.62
C LEU A 216 -23.87 4.73 4.51
N LEU A 217 -23.44 4.82 3.24
CA LEU A 217 -24.13 4.22 2.10
C LEU A 217 -23.86 2.71 1.95
N GLY A 218 -22.88 2.18 2.71
CA GLY A 218 -22.50 0.77 2.71
C GLY A 218 -21.19 0.49 1.96
N ALA A 219 -20.64 -0.71 2.22
CA ALA A 219 -19.31 -1.10 1.76
C ALA A 219 -19.14 -1.04 0.23
N THR A 220 -20.15 -1.46 -0.53
CA THR A 220 -20.10 -1.45 -2.01
C THR A 220 -19.90 -0.05 -2.58
N GLN A 221 -20.64 0.94 -2.05
CA GLN A 221 -20.56 2.32 -2.54
C GLN A 221 -19.26 2.98 -2.07
N LEU A 222 -18.80 2.66 -0.86
CA LEU A 222 -17.50 3.08 -0.36
C LEU A 222 -16.35 2.60 -1.27
N THR A 223 -16.34 1.33 -1.66
CA THR A 223 -15.31 0.78 -2.57
C THR A 223 -15.31 1.52 -3.92
N LYS A 224 -16.49 1.72 -4.54
CA LYS A 224 -16.61 2.47 -5.80
C LYS A 224 -16.08 3.91 -5.67
N PHE A 225 -16.39 4.59 -4.57
CA PHE A 225 -15.88 5.94 -4.31
C PHE A 225 -14.36 5.93 -4.15
N VAL A 226 -13.82 5.01 -3.37
CA VAL A 226 -12.39 4.86 -3.10
C VAL A 226 -11.61 4.62 -4.40
N GLU A 227 -12.12 3.81 -5.31
CA GLU A 227 -11.51 3.58 -6.63
C GLU A 227 -11.54 4.83 -7.53
N LYS A 228 -12.64 5.60 -7.51
CA LYS A 228 -12.74 6.89 -8.21
C LYS A 228 -11.74 7.90 -7.63
N LEU A 229 -11.69 8.02 -6.30
CA LEU A 229 -10.78 8.88 -5.57
C LEU A 229 -9.31 8.54 -5.86
N ALA A 230 -8.95 7.25 -5.85
CA ALA A 230 -7.60 6.79 -6.18
C ALA A 230 -7.17 7.25 -7.60
N ARG A 231 -8.07 7.17 -8.58
CA ARG A 231 -7.81 7.66 -9.94
C ARG A 231 -7.64 9.18 -9.98
N ILE A 232 -8.48 9.93 -9.26
CA ILE A 232 -8.40 11.39 -9.18
C ILE A 232 -7.06 11.80 -8.56
N ILE A 233 -6.65 11.19 -7.44
CA ILE A 233 -5.38 11.51 -6.77
C ILE A 233 -4.20 11.29 -7.74
N ARG A 234 -4.16 10.15 -8.44
CA ARG A 234 -3.10 9.87 -9.42
C ARG A 234 -3.07 10.88 -10.58
N ALA A 235 -4.24 11.34 -11.01
CA ALA A 235 -4.35 12.26 -12.14
C ALA A 235 -4.06 13.72 -11.78
N ARG A 236 -4.37 14.14 -10.55
CA ARG A 236 -4.35 15.55 -10.16
C ARG A 236 -3.17 15.95 -9.30
N VAL A 237 -2.58 15.05 -8.51
CA VAL A 237 -1.47 15.39 -7.63
C VAL A 237 -0.13 15.22 -8.36
N PRO A 238 0.60 16.30 -8.69
CA PRO A 238 1.88 16.19 -9.37
C PRO A 238 2.94 15.55 -8.45
N LEU A 239 3.83 14.75 -9.04
CA LEU A 239 4.86 14.00 -8.31
C LEU A 239 5.91 14.91 -7.66
N ASP A 240 6.16 16.07 -8.26
CA ASP A 240 7.15 17.07 -7.90
C ASP A 240 6.54 18.24 -7.09
N ALA A 241 5.26 18.16 -6.75
CA ALA A 241 4.57 19.24 -6.04
C ALA A 241 5.19 19.51 -4.65
N PRO A 242 5.35 20.78 -4.24
CA PRO A 242 5.95 21.14 -2.95
C PRO A 242 5.12 20.66 -1.74
N PHE A 243 3.82 20.44 -1.95
CA PHE A 243 2.90 19.96 -0.91
C PHE A 243 2.79 18.43 -0.83
N SER A 244 3.40 17.68 -1.77
CA SER A 244 3.27 16.22 -1.90
C SER A 244 3.55 15.47 -0.60
N LEU A 245 4.65 15.80 0.10
CA LEU A 245 4.98 15.18 1.39
C LEU A 245 3.89 15.39 2.44
N ARG A 246 3.42 16.64 2.62
CA ARG A 246 2.36 16.94 3.59
C ARG A 246 1.04 16.29 3.19
N PHE A 247 0.76 16.16 1.89
CA PHE A 247 -0.42 15.46 1.39
C PHE A 247 -0.37 13.98 1.77
N VAL A 248 0.73 13.28 1.49
CA VAL A 248 0.89 11.87 1.88
C VAL A 248 0.80 11.71 3.40
N GLN A 249 1.44 12.60 4.18
CA GLN A 249 1.34 12.59 5.65
C GLN A 249 -0.10 12.67 6.17
N GLN A 250 -0.88 13.63 5.67
CA GLN A 250 -2.25 13.83 6.13
C GLN A 250 -3.17 12.70 5.64
N MET A 251 -2.98 12.24 4.40
CA MET A 251 -3.73 11.11 3.85
C MET A 251 -3.43 9.82 4.60
N SER A 252 -2.17 9.52 4.94
CA SER A 252 -1.83 8.33 5.74
C SER A 252 -2.54 8.33 7.10
N ARG A 253 -2.75 9.49 7.74
CA ARG A 253 -3.55 9.58 8.97
C ARG A 253 -5.03 9.24 8.73
N VAL A 254 -5.60 9.71 7.63
CA VAL A 254 -6.98 9.37 7.21
C VAL A 254 -7.12 7.88 6.89
N LEU A 255 -6.11 7.26 6.27
CA LEU A 255 -6.14 5.83 5.96
C LEU A 255 -5.96 4.96 7.21
N ASN A 256 -5.14 5.41 8.17
CA ASN A 256 -4.96 4.70 9.43
C ASN A 256 -6.23 4.70 10.29
N SER A 257 -7.07 5.73 10.20
CA SER A 257 -8.37 5.72 10.87
C SER A 257 -9.40 4.83 10.18
N ARG A 258 -9.17 4.43 8.91
CA ARG A 258 -10.10 3.63 8.09
C ARG A 258 -9.36 2.57 7.25
N PRO A 259 -8.94 1.45 7.86
CA PRO A 259 -8.17 0.42 7.15
C PRO A 259 -8.94 -0.23 5.99
N GLU A 260 -10.27 -0.25 6.03
CA GLU A 260 -11.16 -0.71 4.95
C GLU A 260 -11.02 0.09 3.64
N CYS A 261 -10.58 1.35 3.70
CA CYS A 261 -10.38 2.22 2.53
C CYS A 261 -8.95 2.17 1.98
N SER A 262 -8.06 1.43 2.63
CA SER A 262 -6.62 1.62 2.49
C SER A 262 -6.04 1.10 1.16
N GLY A 263 -6.50 -0.03 0.64
CA GLY A 263 -5.87 -0.71 -0.51
C GLY A 263 -5.70 0.20 -1.74
N PRO A 264 -6.78 0.62 -2.43
CA PRO A 264 -6.66 1.42 -3.64
C PRO A 264 -6.00 2.79 -3.43
N LEU A 265 -6.13 3.38 -2.24
CA LEU A 265 -5.54 4.68 -1.91
C LEU A 265 -4.05 4.57 -1.61
N ILE A 266 -3.59 3.53 -0.92
CA ILE A 266 -2.15 3.24 -0.74
C ILE A 266 -1.48 3.08 -2.11
N GLU A 267 -2.11 2.32 -3.01
CA GLU A 267 -1.64 2.14 -4.38
C GLU A 267 -1.64 3.45 -5.20
N ALA A 268 -2.50 4.41 -4.85
CA ALA A 268 -2.51 5.74 -5.48
C ALA A 268 -1.41 6.66 -4.93
N LEU A 269 -1.04 6.49 -3.65
CA LEU A 269 0.00 7.29 -3.00
C LEU A 269 1.42 6.75 -3.24
N ARG A 270 1.58 5.49 -3.66
CA ARG A 270 2.91 4.89 -3.91
C ARG A 270 3.79 5.69 -4.88
N PRO A 271 3.30 6.18 -6.04
CA PRO A 271 4.11 7.02 -6.93
C PRO A 271 4.62 8.30 -6.25
N LEU A 272 3.79 8.93 -5.39
CA LEU A 272 4.19 10.11 -4.62
C LEU A 272 5.26 9.77 -3.58
N LYS A 273 5.10 8.66 -2.86
CA LYS A 273 6.13 8.15 -1.93
C LYS A 273 7.47 7.95 -2.65
N ASN A 274 7.46 7.31 -3.82
CA ASN A 274 8.67 7.09 -4.63
C ASN A 274 9.31 8.40 -5.12
N ALA A 275 8.49 9.39 -5.51
CA ALA A 275 8.98 10.69 -5.94
C ALA A 275 9.62 11.47 -4.78
N ILE A 276 9.01 11.45 -3.59
CA ILE A 276 9.56 12.05 -2.36
C ILE A 276 10.92 11.45 -2.03
N LEU A 277 11.03 10.12 -2.08
CA LEU A 277 12.28 9.40 -1.83
C LEU A 277 13.35 9.72 -2.89
N SER A 278 12.97 9.80 -4.16
CA SER A 278 13.87 10.15 -5.26
C SER A 278 14.39 11.59 -5.12
N GLN A 279 13.52 12.53 -4.73
CA GLN A 279 13.89 13.92 -4.50
C GLN A 279 14.81 14.04 -3.27
N SER A 280 14.54 13.29 -2.21
CA SER A 280 15.38 13.21 -1.01
C SER A 280 16.80 12.72 -1.37
N LEU A 281 16.90 11.61 -2.11
CA LEU A 281 18.19 11.09 -2.59
C LEU A 281 18.90 12.09 -3.51
N GLY A 282 18.16 12.75 -4.40
CA GLY A 282 18.71 13.78 -5.29
C GLY A 282 19.33 14.95 -4.54
N ARG A 283 18.68 15.43 -3.45
CA ARG A 283 19.25 16.48 -2.57
C ARG A 283 20.56 16.02 -1.92
N LEU A 284 20.62 14.78 -1.43
CA LEU A 284 21.82 14.22 -0.83
C LEU A 284 22.96 14.08 -1.86
N HIS A 285 22.67 13.54 -3.04
CA HIS A 285 23.64 13.43 -4.13
C HIS A 285 24.16 14.81 -4.57
N GLN A 286 23.31 15.83 -4.62
CA GLN A 286 23.72 17.18 -4.98
C GLN A 286 24.79 17.75 -4.02
N ILE A 287 24.69 17.46 -2.72
CA ILE A 287 25.72 17.86 -1.73
C ILE A 287 27.05 17.17 -2.04
N VAL A 288 27.02 15.88 -2.38
CA VAL A 288 28.21 15.11 -2.74
C VAL A 288 28.80 15.57 -4.07
N GLU A 289 27.95 15.90 -5.04
CA GLU A 289 28.34 16.34 -6.38
C GLU A 289 29.03 17.69 -6.38
N GLN A 290 28.51 18.64 -5.59
CA GLN A 290 29.02 20.00 -5.46
C GLN A 290 30.28 20.12 -4.61
N HIS A 291 30.63 19.09 -3.84
CA HIS A 291 31.84 19.11 -3.03
C HIS A 291 33.08 18.79 -3.87
N ASP A 292 34.07 19.68 -3.78
CA ASP A 292 35.40 19.47 -4.33
C ASP A 292 36.30 18.83 -3.26
N PHE A 293 36.57 17.53 -3.42
CA PHE A 293 37.44 16.74 -2.53
C PHE A 293 38.93 17.14 -2.64
N ALA A 294 39.30 17.98 -3.60
CA ALA A 294 40.63 18.58 -3.66
C ALA A 294 40.80 19.78 -2.70
N ALA A 295 39.72 20.34 -2.17
CA ALA A 295 39.74 21.47 -1.24
C ALA A 295 40.11 21.06 0.19
N ILE A 296 40.59 22.01 1.01
CA ILE A 296 41.05 21.74 2.39
C ILE A 296 39.87 21.56 3.38
N GLN A 297 38.63 21.83 2.98
CA GLN A 297 37.45 21.91 3.84
C GLN A 297 36.69 20.58 4.02
N ASN A 298 37.41 19.49 4.29
CA ASN A 298 36.86 18.14 4.36
C ASN A 298 35.97 17.89 5.60
N SER A 299 36.28 18.52 6.74
CA SER A 299 35.44 18.44 7.95
C SER A 299 34.07 19.11 7.77
N VAL A 300 34.04 20.25 7.08
CA VAL A 300 32.81 20.99 6.76
C VAL A 300 31.88 20.18 5.86
N PHE A 301 32.43 19.35 4.97
CA PHE A 301 31.65 18.44 4.14
C PHE A 301 30.97 17.34 4.97
N VAL A 302 31.72 16.71 5.87
CA VAL A 302 31.19 15.68 6.77
C VAL A 302 30.03 16.24 7.58
N ASP A 303 30.20 17.39 8.23
CA ASP A 303 29.15 18.01 9.03
C ASP A 303 27.90 18.37 8.20
N LYS A 304 28.09 18.91 7.00
CA LYS A 304 26.99 19.25 6.08
C LYS A 304 26.23 18.02 5.62
N LEU A 305 26.94 16.96 5.21
CA LEU A 305 26.31 15.73 4.75
C LEU A 305 25.59 15.03 5.91
N VAL A 306 26.20 15.03 7.10
CA VAL A 306 25.61 14.46 8.30
C VAL A 306 24.31 15.14 8.67
N SER A 307 24.33 16.47 8.77
CA SER A 307 23.14 17.26 9.06
C SER A 307 22.05 17.03 8.02
N ALA A 308 22.39 16.94 6.73
CA ALA A 308 21.42 16.73 5.67
C ALA A 308 20.77 15.34 5.72
N ILE A 309 21.56 14.28 5.99
CA ILE A 309 21.03 12.92 6.17
C ILE A 309 20.09 12.87 7.38
N GLU A 310 20.50 13.45 8.52
CA GLU A 310 19.68 13.49 9.73
C GLU A 310 18.37 14.26 9.52
N GLU A 311 18.41 15.40 8.80
CA GLU A 311 17.21 16.17 8.45
C GLU A 311 16.25 15.38 7.56
N GLU A 312 16.75 14.69 6.53
CA GLU A 312 15.92 13.86 5.65
C GLU A 312 15.33 12.65 6.38
N MET A 313 16.09 11.99 7.25
CA MET A 313 15.60 10.89 8.09
C MET A 313 14.48 11.37 9.03
N LYS A 314 14.70 12.50 9.72
CA LYS A 314 13.70 13.10 10.64
C LYS A 314 12.43 13.52 9.90
N ARG A 315 12.56 14.02 8.66
CA ARG A 315 11.44 14.46 7.83
C ARG A 315 10.51 13.30 7.42
N LEU A 316 11.04 12.08 7.35
CA LEU A 316 10.35 10.88 6.87
C LEU A 316 10.07 9.84 7.98
N GLU A 317 10.44 10.13 9.24
CA GLU A 317 10.34 9.19 10.38
C GLU A 317 8.90 8.74 10.70
N TRP A 318 7.91 9.56 10.35
CA TRP A 318 6.49 9.33 10.65
C TRP A 318 5.88 8.13 9.91
N ASP A 319 6.54 7.57 8.89
CA ASP A 319 6.09 6.40 8.12
C ASP A 319 7.21 5.35 8.08
N VAL A 320 6.87 4.11 8.50
CA VAL A 320 7.84 3.02 8.66
C VAL A 320 8.47 2.61 7.34
N GLU A 321 7.68 2.54 6.27
CA GLU A 321 8.12 2.15 4.92
C GLU A 321 9.05 3.22 4.34
N LEU A 322 8.67 4.50 4.45
CA LEU A 322 9.52 5.62 4.02
C LEU A 322 10.81 5.69 4.82
N ARG A 323 10.76 5.44 6.14
CA ARG A 323 11.95 5.43 7.00
C ARG A 323 12.95 4.34 6.57
N GLU A 324 12.48 3.13 6.31
CA GLU A 324 13.33 2.03 5.85
C GLU A 324 13.93 2.31 4.47
N GLU A 325 13.15 2.86 3.53
CA GLU A 325 13.68 3.24 2.22
C GLU A 325 14.65 4.43 2.30
N THR A 326 14.42 5.36 3.23
CA THR A 326 15.35 6.47 3.48
C THR A 326 16.69 5.96 4.00
N GLN A 327 16.70 4.94 4.87
CA GLN A 327 17.96 4.29 5.28
C GLN A 327 18.69 3.65 4.10
N ARG A 328 17.97 3.05 3.15
CA ARG A 328 18.57 2.53 1.91
C ARG A 328 19.09 3.65 1.01
N ASN A 329 18.42 4.80 0.97
CA ASN A 329 18.90 5.99 0.27
C ASN A 329 20.15 6.58 0.93
N THR A 330 20.23 6.59 2.26
CA THR A 330 21.48 6.93 2.98
C THR A 330 22.61 6.02 2.54
N GLN A 331 22.39 4.70 2.49
CA GLN A 331 23.38 3.75 1.98
C GLN A 331 23.81 4.08 0.54
N LYS A 332 22.86 4.29 -0.38
CA LYS A 332 23.17 4.67 -1.78
C LYS A 332 23.99 5.96 -1.88
N CYS A 333 23.68 6.95 -1.04
CA CYS A 333 24.45 8.19 -0.99
C CYS A 333 25.89 7.94 -0.50
N LEU A 334 26.07 7.15 0.56
CA LEU A 334 27.39 6.77 1.05
C LEU A 334 28.17 5.93 0.03
N ASP A 335 27.51 5.10 -0.78
CA ASP A 335 28.14 4.36 -1.87
C ASP A 335 28.69 5.30 -2.96
N VAL A 336 27.98 6.39 -3.27
CA VAL A 336 28.47 7.43 -4.20
C VAL A 336 29.66 8.19 -3.62
N VAL A 337 29.61 8.51 -2.32
CA VAL A 337 30.74 9.12 -1.60
C VAL A 337 31.96 8.19 -1.65
N ALA A 338 31.78 6.90 -1.36
CA ALA A 338 32.86 5.91 -1.38
C ALA A 338 33.55 5.86 -2.75
N LYS A 339 32.78 5.77 -3.85
CA LYS A 339 33.33 5.76 -5.22
C LYS A 339 34.11 7.03 -5.56
N ARG A 340 33.63 8.20 -5.11
CA ARG A 340 34.33 9.46 -5.34
C ARG A 340 35.63 9.54 -4.54
N LEU A 341 35.61 9.12 -3.28
CA LEU A 341 36.81 9.09 -2.44
C LEU A 341 37.83 8.09 -2.99
N GLU A 342 37.39 6.91 -3.42
CA GLU A 342 38.23 5.91 -4.09
C GLU A 342 38.92 6.47 -5.34
N SER A 343 38.19 7.25 -6.17
CA SER A 343 38.79 7.86 -7.36
C SER A 343 39.82 8.97 -7.06
N GLU A 344 39.72 9.61 -5.89
CA GLU A 344 40.61 10.71 -5.49
C GLU A 344 41.83 10.25 -4.68
N ILE A 345 41.70 9.12 -3.99
CA ILE A 345 42.77 8.47 -3.23
C ILE A 345 43.81 7.91 -4.21
N LYS A 346 45.04 8.41 -4.12
CA LYS A 346 46.16 7.97 -4.99
C LYS A 346 47.18 7.19 -4.19
N LEU A 347 47.19 5.86 -4.34
CA LEU A 347 48.04 4.93 -3.58
C LEU A 347 49.20 4.36 -4.39
N ASP A 348 49.71 5.12 -5.36
CA ASP A 348 50.88 4.69 -6.15
C ASP A 348 52.12 4.53 -5.25
N ALA A 349 53.01 3.60 -5.61
CA ALA A 349 54.22 3.31 -4.85
C ALA A 349 55.10 4.56 -4.58
N GLU A 350 55.11 5.52 -5.52
CA GLU A 350 55.82 6.80 -5.39
C GLU A 350 55.18 7.75 -4.36
N ASN A 351 53.87 7.66 -4.18
CA ASN A 351 53.09 8.47 -3.23
C ASN A 351 53.14 7.91 -1.80
N LEU A 352 53.55 6.65 -1.64
CA LEU A 352 53.65 5.96 -0.35
C LEU A 352 55.08 5.82 0.18
N LEU A 353 56.05 6.47 -0.47
CA LEU A 353 57.44 6.49 0.01
C LEU A 353 57.54 7.19 1.38
N LEU A 354 58.17 6.50 2.32
CA LEU A 354 58.58 7.06 3.59
C LEU A 354 59.82 7.94 3.38
N GLY A 355 59.71 9.23 3.69
CA GLY A 355 60.82 10.17 3.74
C GLY A 355 60.64 11.13 4.93
N ASP A 356 61.60 12.05 5.12
CA ASP A 356 61.70 12.97 6.27
C ASP A 356 60.43 13.80 6.59
N ARG A 357 59.51 13.95 5.64
CA ARG A 357 58.24 14.66 5.82
C ARG A 357 57.13 13.99 5.02
N LEU A 358 55.92 14.02 5.59
CA LEU A 358 54.71 13.64 4.86
C LEU A 358 54.52 14.54 3.65
N ARG A 359 54.39 13.92 2.46
CA ARG A 359 54.10 14.65 1.22
C ARG A 359 52.68 15.22 1.25
N SER A 360 52.45 16.28 0.48
CA SER A 360 51.11 16.88 0.33
C SER A 360 50.06 15.86 -0.11
N ASP A 361 50.46 14.90 -0.96
CA ASP A 361 49.57 13.85 -1.45
C ASP A 361 49.24 12.80 -0.38
N GLN A 362 50.19 12.47 0.50
CA GLN A 362 49.97 11.58 1.65
C GLN A 362 49.02 12.23 2.66
N LEU A 363 49.26 13.51 2.97
CA LEU A 363 48.37 14.28 3.86
C LEU A 363 46.96 14.40 3.27
N ARG A 364 46.84 14.55 1.95
CA ARG A 364 45.56 14.54 1.24
C ARG A 364 44.85 13.19 1.38
N ASN A 365 45.54 12.09 1.11
CA ASN A 365 44.98 10.74 1.27
C ASN A 365 44.50 10.47 2.72
N TYR A 366 45.24 10.92 3.73
CA TYR A 366 44.83 10.76 5.13
C TYR A 366 43.60 11.58 5.49
N ARG A 367 43.47 12.80 4.95
CA ARG A 367 42.25 13.60 5.11
C ARG A 367 41.04 12.98 4.41
N LEU A 368 41.24 12.31 3.28
CA LEU A 368 40.17 11.57 2.60
C LEU A 368 39.76 10.34 3.39
N LEU A 369 40.72 9.61 3.98
CA LEU A 369 40.44 8.47 4.87
C LEU A 369 39.77 8.91 6.18
N GLU A 370 40.11 10.09 6.70
CA GLU A 370 39.44 10.70 7.85
C GLU A 370 37.95 10.97 7.56
N ILE A 371 37.61 11.47 6.35
CA ILE A 371 36.20 11.61 5.92
C ILE A 371 35.49 10.26 5.96
N ILE A 372 36.14 9.21 5.44
CA ILE A 372 35.56 7.86 5.41
C ILE A 372 35.26 7.37 6.82
N ASN A 373 36.25 7.45 7.72
CA ASN A 373 36.12 7.02 9.12
C ASN A 373 35.02 7.80 9.85
N SER A 374 34.97 9.13 9.67
CA SER A 374 33.96 9.98 10.33
C SER A 374 32.53 9.68 9.86
N LEU A 375 32.33 9.44 8.56
CA LEU A 375 31.02 9.04 8.03
C LEU A 375 30.65 7.61 8.44
N ALA A 376 31.61 6.69 8.44
CA ALA A 376 31.38 5.30 8.83
C ALA A 376 31.07 5.15 10.32
N ALA A 377 31.69 5.96 11.19
CA ALA A 377 31.39 6.00 12.61
C ALA A 377 29.95 6.45 12.90
N LYS A 378 29.39 7.35 12.09
CA LYS A 378 28.01 7.84 12.25
C LYS A 378 26.96 6.84 11.74
N TRP A 379 27.22 6.14 10.63
CA TRP A 379 26.28 5.15 10.05
C TRP A 379 26.93 3.79 9.78
N PRO A 380 27.31 3.03 10.83
CA PRO A 380 28.07 1.79 10.67
C PRO A 380 27.32 0.71 9.88
N SER A 381 25.98 0.70 9.93
CA SER A 381 25.17 -0.29 9.20
C SER A 381 24.99 0.04 7.71
N GLN A 382 25.09 1.33 7.33
CA GLN A 382 24.95 1.81 5.95
C GLN A 382 26.30 2.06 5.26
N ALA A 383 27.40 2.18 6.00
CA ALA A 383 28.72 2.56 5.48
C ALA A 383 29.59 1.39 4.97
N LYS A 384 28.99 0.29 4.49
CA LYS A 384 29.74 -0.91 4.08
C LYS A 384 30.77 -0.64 2.97
N SER A 385 30.39 0.13 1.94
CA SER A 385 31.28 0.47 0.82
C SER A 385 32.40 1.42 1.25
N LEU A 386 32.10 2.35 2.15
CA LEU A 386 33.09 3.25 2.75
C LEU A 386 34.14 2.45 3.54
N LEU A 387 33.71 1.54 4.41
CA LEU A 387 34.61 0.66 5.16
C LEU A 387 35.44 -0.26 4.26
N ALA A 388 34.91 -0.68 3.11
CA ALA A 388 35.67 -1.47 2.15
C ALA A 388 36.85 -0.67 1.55
N VAL A 389 36.57 0.56 1.09
CA VAL A 389 37.61 1.47 0.55
C VAL A 389 38.65 1.82 1.61
N GLU A 390 38.22 2.06 2.86
CA GLU A 390 39.13 2.32 3.97
C GLU A 390 40.05 1.12 4.24
N ASN A 391 39.50 -0.08 4.37
CA ASN A 391 40.28 -1.29 4.67
C ASN A 391 41.28 -1.62 3.56
N GLU A 392 40.88 -1.48 2.29
CA GLU A 392 41.76 -1.68 1.14
C GLU A 392 42.90 -0.64 1.14
N SER A 393 42.55 0.64 1.33
CA SER A 393 43.53 1.73 1.38
C SER A 393 44.53 1.55 2.53
N ILE A 394 44.05 1.20 3.72
CA ILE A 394 44.88 0.92 4.89
C ILE A 394 45.78 -0.28 4.62
N SER A 395 45.26 -1.35 4.01
CA SER A 395 46.06 -2.54 3.70
C SER A 395 47.23 -2.22 2.77
N VAL A 396 46.99 -1.43 1.71
CA VAL A 396 48.04 -0.97 0.78
C VAL A 396 49.06 -0.08 1.47
N ILE A 397 48.61 0.87 2.30
CA ILE A 397 49.51 1.75 3.07
C ILE A 397 50.38 0.93 4.03
N MET A 398 49.76 0.00 4.78
CA MET A 398 50.48 -0.85 5.74
C MET A 398 51.49 -1.77 5.04
N GLU A 399 51.17 -2.26 3.86
CA GLU A 399 52.08 -3.05 3.03
C GLU A 399 53.26 -2.21 2.53
N ALA A 400 53.03 -0.98 2.08
CA ALA A 400 54.08 -0.05 1.67
C ALA A 400 55.01 0.33 2.84
N ILE A 401 54.46 0.58 4.03
CA ILE A 401 55.23 0.79 5.26
C ILE A 401 56.10 -0.42 5.55
N ARG A 402 55.50 -1.62 5.51
CA ARG A 402 56.18 -2.88 5.78
C ARG A 402 57.35 -3.08 4.82
N GLN A 403 57.15 -2.91 3.52
CA GLN A 403 58.20 -3.03 2.50
C GLN A 403 59.31 -1.99 2.66
N SER A 404 58.95 -0.76 3.03
CA SER A 404 59.91 0.30 3.29
C SER A 404 60.76 -0.02 4.52
N ILE A 405 60.17 -0.48 5.63
CA ILE A 405 60.89 -0.95 6.81
C ILE A 405 61.83 -2.11 6.45
N PHE A 406 61.37 -3.11 5.70
CA PHE A 406 62.23 -4.22 5.25
C PHE A 406 63.39 -3.73 4.37
N SER A 407 63.15 -2.77 3.49
CA SER A 407 64.18 -2.19 2.61
C SER A 407 65.22 -1.39 3.39
N ILE A 408 64.79 -0.59 4.38
CA ILE A 408 65.68 0.13 5.30
C ILE A 408 66.53 -0.87 6.11
N ILE A 409 65.92 -1.92 6.64
CA ILE A 409 66.65 -2.97 7.38
C ILE A 409 67.66 -3.68 6.47
N ALA A 410 67.30 -3.95 5.21
CA ALA A 410 68.17 -4.60 4.25
C ALA A 410 69.31 -3.70 3.73
N SER A 411 69.09 -2.38 3.58
CA SER A 411 70.14 -1.43 3.21
C SER A 411 71.14 -1.22 4.35
N MET A 412 70.66 -1.12 5.59
CA MET A 412 71.50 -1.12 6.80
C MET A 412 72.35 -2.39 6.93
N HIS A 413 71.94 -3.51 6.33
CA HIS A 413 72.71 -4.75 6.28
C HIS A 413 73.87 -4.67 5.27
N ARG A 414 73.65 -4.06 4.11
CA ARG A 414 74.68 -3.91 3.06
C ARG A 414 75.80 -2.94 3.45
N GLU A 415 75.53 -1.96 4.30
CA GLU A 415 76.57 -1.10 4.87
C GLU A 415 77.44 -1.80 5.93
N MET A 416 77.05 -3.02 6.37
CA MET A 416 77.73 -3.75 7.45
C MET A 416 78.46 -5.03 7.01
N ASP A 417 78.47 -5.37 5.71
CA ASP A 417 79.12 -6.59 5.18
C ASP A 417 80.64 -6.64 5.37
N ASP A 418 81.28 -5.57 5.89
CA ASP A 418 82.69 -5.58 6.31
C ASP A 418 82.94 -6.23 7.68
N SER A 419 81.91 -6.65 8.40
CA SER A 419 82.08 -7.35 9.69
C SER A 419 81.22 -8.60 9.80
N LYS A 420 81.88 -9.77 9.78
CA LYS A 420 81.27 -11.10 10.01
C LYS A 420 80.70 -11.21 11.42
N GLY A 421 79.45 -10.79 11.60
CA GLY A 421 78.67 -11.00 12.79
C GLY A 421 77.26 -10.49 12.58
N ILE A 422 76.24 -11.28 12.95
CA ILE A 422 74.85 -10.82 12.95
C ILE A 422 74.78 -9.57 13.83
N SER A 423 74.50 -8.41 13.21
CA SER A 423 74.43 -7.13 13.90
C SER A 423 73.51 -7.23 15.14
N PRO A 424 73.90 -6.68 16.32
CA PRO A 424 73.01 -6.57 17.49
C PRO A 424 71.68 -5.89 17.15
N TYR A 425 71.65 -5.07 16.10
CA TYR A 425 70.45 -4.43 15.57
C TYR A 425 69.50 -5.43 14.88
N MET A 426 70.01 -6.52 14.28
CA MET A 426 69.20 -7.60 13.67
C MET A 426 68.42 -8.38 14.72
N GLN A 427 68.94 -8.52 15.94
CA GLN A 427 68.17 -9.10 17.05
C GLN A 427 67.02 -8.19 17.44
N VAL A 428 67.24 -6.87 17.51
CA VAL A 428 66.21 -5.88 17.85
C VAL A 428 65.19 -5.69 16.72
N CYS A 429 65.61 -5.68 15.45
CA CYS A 429 64.72 -5.55 14.29
C CYS A 429 63.98 -6.84 13.95
N MET A 430 64.57 -8.03 14.11
CA MET A 430 63.80 -9.27 14.10
C MET A 430 62.86 -9.35 15.30
N PHE A 431 63.25 -8.78 16.45
CA PHE A 431 62.33 -8.59 17.56
C PHE A 431 61.19 -7.67 17.12
N ILE A 432 61.43 -6.45 16.64
CA ILE A 432 60.41 -5.50 16.16
C ILE A 432 59.54 -6.10 15.05
N CYS A 433 60.10 -6.87 14.09
CA CYS A 433 59.32 -7.57 13.07
C CYS A 433 58.46 -8.72 13.64
N LYS A 434 58.97 -9.49 14.61
CA LYS A 434 58.16 -10.48 15.36
C LYS A 434 57.19 -9.80 16.34
N PHE A 435 57.49 -8.59 16.80
CA PHE A 435 56.81 -7.84 17.85
C PHE A 435 55.68 -6.98 17.29
N CYS A 436 55.84 -6.38 16.11
CA CYS A 436 54.76 -5.81 15.28
C CYS A 436 53.76 -6.88 14.86
N ASN A 437 54.21 -8.14 14.74
CA ASN A 437 53.34 -9.29 14.51
C ASN A 437 52.64 -9.80 15.79
N GLN A 438 53.05 -9.37 17.00
CA GLN A 438 52.59 -10.04 18.24
C GLN A 438 52.05 -9.14 19.38
N GLN A 439 52.49 -7.90 19.62
CA GLN A 439 51.89 -7.07 20.69
C GLN A 439 52.16 -5.54 20.54
N SER A 440 51.07 -4.77 20.44
CA SER A 440 51.01 -3.28 20.46
C SER A 440 51.53 -2.61 21.76
N LYS A 441 51.84 -3.40 22.81
CA LYS A 441 51.95 -2.94 24.21
C LYS A 441 53.32 -2.35 24.62
N ARG A 442 54.46 -2.70 24.01
CA ARG A 442 55.79 -2.17 24.42
C ARG A 442 56.38 -1.10 23.49
N LEU A 443 55.74 -0.83 22.35
CA LEU A 443 56.07 0.34 21.53
C LEU A 443 55.83 1.64 22.33
N LEU A 444 54.85 1.60 23.24
CA LEU A 444 54.56 2.66 24.22
C LEU A 444 55.72 2.98 25.15
N ASP A 445 56.36 1.99 25.79
CA ASP A 445 57.42 2.23 26.77
C ASP A 445 58.66 2.91 26.12
N ALA A 446 58.87 2.66 24.83
CA ALA A 446 59.95 3.29 24.05
C ALA A 446 59.60 4.71 23.57
N ILE A 447 58.33 4.98 23.26
CA ILE A 447 57.82 6.31 22.89
C ILE A 447 57.75 7.22 24.13
N ASP A 448 57.40 6.68 25.30
CA ASP A 448 57.33 7.37 26.59
C ASP A 448 58.74 7.84 27.06
N SER A 449 59.78 7.11 26.66
CA SER A 449 61.19 7.46 26.92
C SER A 449 61.74 8.61 26.07
N LYS A 450 61.13 8.93 24.91
CA LYS A 450 61.73 9.80 23.88
C LYS A 450 60.94 11.08 23.59
N MET A 451 59.72 11.23 24.12
CA MET A 451 58.84 12.36 23.84
C MET A 451 58.70 13.28 25.06
N SER A 452 59.64 14.21 25.23
CA SER A 452 59.40 15.42 26.03
C SER A 452 58.36 16.31 25.32
N PRO A 453 57.59 17.17 26.02
CA PRO A 453 56.44 17.84 25.44
C PRO A 453 56.89 18.77 24.31
N SER A 454 56.63 18.34 23.07
CA SER A 454 56.77 19.15 21.88
C SER A 454 55.44 19.79 21.56
N VAL A 455 55.49 21.08 21.18
CA VAL A 455 54.38 21.91 20.68
C VAL A 455 53.62 21.24 19.51
N LYS A 456 54.19 20.21 18.89
CA LYS A 456 53.69 19.52 17.70
C LYS A 456 52.54 18.51 17.96
N TYR A 457 52.35 18.01 19.19
CA TYR A 457 51.33 17.00 19.51
C TYR A 457 50.52 17.37 20.77
N PRO A 458 49.42 18.13 20.63
CA PRO A 458 48.73 18.74 21.77
C PRO A 458 47.96 17.74 22.65
N ASN A 459 47.68 16.52 22.17
CA ASN A 459 46.85 15.55 22.90
C ASN A 459 47.61 14.27 23.29
N ARG A 460 48.67 14.44 24.09
CA ARG A 460 49.53 13.37 24.64
C ARG A 460 48.74 12.24 25.32
N ALA A 461 47.69 12.58 26.08
CA ALA A 461 46.91 11.61 26.85
C ALA A 461 46.10 10.65 25.96
N TYR A 462 45.62 11.15 24.81
CA TYR A 462 44.85 10.38 23.84
C TYR A 462 45.75 9.38 23.07
N LEU A 463 46.96 9.79 22.71
CA LEU A 463 47.95 8.90 22.11
C LEU A 463 48.38 7.76 23.05
N LEU A 464 48.47 8.01 24.35
CA LEU A 464 48.84 7.01 25.35
C LEU A 464 47.70 6.01 25.66
N SER A 465 46.43 6.42 25.50
CA SER A 465 45.27 5.56 25.75
C SER A 465 45.03 4.53 24.64
N LEU A 466 45.41 4.84 23.39
CA LEU A 466 45.28 3.94 22.23
C LEU A 466 46.10 2.64 22.32
N PHE A 467 47.09 2.59 23.22
CA PHE A 467 48.02 1.47 23.30
C PHE A 467 48.10 0.84 24.71
N SER A 468 47.40 1.40 25.71
CA SER A 468 47.40 0.91 27.10
C SER A 468 46.44 -0.27 27.28
N PRO A 469 46.88 -1.48 27.65
CA PRO A 469 45.97 -2.63 27.72
C PRO A 469 45.62 -2.89 29.17
N GLY A 470 44.37 -2.60 29.52
CA GLY A 470 43.83 -2.98 30.83
C GLY A 470 42.52 -2.35 31.26
N GLN A 471 41.98 -1.31 30.61
CA GLN A 471 40.72 -0.73 31.07
C GLN A 471 39.79 -0.31 29.91
N SER A 472 38.59 -0.89 29.95
CA SER A 472 37.40 -0.65 29.13
C SER A 472 37.47 -1.11 27.68
N SER A 473 36.35 -1.65 27.22
CA SER A 473 36.17 -2.22 25.90
C SER A 473 36.52 -1.20 24.82
N VAL A 474 37.18 -1.65 23.76
CA VAL A 474 37.41 -0.86 22.54
C VAL A 474 36.09 -0.34 21.92
N ALA A 475 34.93 -0.79 22.41
CA ALA A 475 33.61 -0.34 22.01
C ALA A 475 33.08 0.90 22.78
N ASP A 476 33.56 1.20 24.00
CA ASP A 476 32.96 2.25 24.84
C ASP A 476 33.62 3.64 24.74
N ASN A 477 34.83 3.73 24.19
CA ASN A 477 35.53 5.00 23.97
C ASN A 477 35.37 5.58 22.54
N MET A 478 34.44 5.04 21.74
CA MET A 478 34.09 5.57 20.41
C MET A 478 33.18 6.81 20.51
N ARG A 479 33.58 7.79 21.32
CA ARG A 479 33.00 9.14 21.32
C ARG A 479 34.15 10.13 21.36
N ASP A 480 34.70 10.43 20.18
CA ASP A 480 35.20 11.74 19.74
C ASP A 480 36.30 11.57 18.68
N ASP A 481 35.99 12.04 17.46
CA ASP A 481 36.83 12.76 16.48
C ASP A 481 38.34 12.50 16.41
N ALA A 482 38.78 11.27 16.60
CA ALA A 482 40.19 10.98 16.62
C ALA A 482 40.63 10.03 15.50
N LEU A 483 41.70 10.47 14.82
CA LEU A 483 42.31 9.80 13.68
C LEU A 483 42.71 8.34 14.01
N PRO A 484 42.55 7.40 13.06
CA PRO A 484 43.02 6.03 13.21
C PRO A 484 44.51 5.93 13.64
N ALA A 485 44.81 5.04 14.58
CA ALA A 485 46.13 4.89 15.22
C ALA A 485 47.31 4.71 14.24
N TRP A 486 47.08 4.12 13.06
CA TRP A 486 48.12 3.88 12.05
C TRP A 486 48.61 5.17 11.36
N ILE A 487 47.78 6.22 11.29
CA ILE A 487 48.16 7.53 10.73
C ILE A 487 49.27 8.15 11.60
N TYR A 488 49.15 8.01 12.92
CA TYR A 488 50.17 8.47 13.86
C TYR A 488 51.47 7.65 13.75
N ILE A 489 51.38 6.34 13.50
CA ILE A 489 52.55 5.47 13.28
C ILE A 489 53.29 5.89 12.01
N HIS A 490 52.58 6.18 10.92
CA HIS A 490 53.21 6.66 9.68
C HIS A 490 53.89 8.02 9.87
N ALA A 491 53.22 8.95 10.55
CA ALA A 491 53.77 10.27 10.86
C ALA A 491 55.04 10.19 11.73
N LEU A 492 55.08 9.27 12.70
CA LEU A 492 56.24 9.04 13.56
C LEU A 492 57.43 8.42 12.82
N ILE A 493 57.17 7.56 11.83
CA ILE A 493 58.23 6.97 10.99
C ILE A 493 58.75 8.01 10.00
N ALA A 494 57.87 8.83 9.41
CA ALA A 494 58.24 9.90 8.49
C ALA A 494 59.04 11.03 9.17
N ASP A 495 58.73 11.39 10.44
CA ASP A 495 59.51 12.38 11.21
C ASP A 495 60.81 11.81 11.81
N SER A 496 61.18 10.56 11.51
CA SER A 496 62.44 9.95 12.00
C SER A 496 63.62 10.31 11.09
N PRO A 497 64.79 10.67 11.65
CA PRO A 497 65.95 11.07 10.83
C PRO A 497 66.45 9.93 9.93
N GLU A 498 66.84 10.25 8.69
CA GLU A 498 67.36 9.33 7.64
C GLU A 498 68.39 8.29 8.14
N ILE A 499 69.13 8.63 9.19
CA ILE A 499 70.04 7.73 9.88
C ILE A 499 69.54 7.58 11.31
N LEU A 500 68.90 6.44 11.61
CA LEU A 500 68.66 6.04 12.99
C LEU A 500 70.02 5.74 13.64
N VAL A 501 70.61 6.76 14.25
CA VAL A 501 71.86 6.62 14.99
C VAL A 501 71.64 5.55 16.04
N SER A 502 72.43 4.48 15.96
CA SER A 502 72.24 3.33 16.83
C SER A 502 72.23 3.78 18.29
N PRO A 503 71.33 3.25 19.15
CA PRO A 503 71.04 3.81 20.46
C PRO A 503 72.23 3.83 21.44
N HIS A 504 73.41 3.33 21.07
CA HIS A 504 74.66 3.51 21.82
C HIS A 504 75.27 4.91 21.64
N LEU A 505 75.11 5.53 20.47
CA LEU A 505 75.59 6.88 20.17
C LEU A 505 74.68 7.97 20.74
N SER A 506 73.36 7.73 20.82
CA SER A 506 72.41 8.71 21.35
C SER A 506 72.46 8.91 22.88
N VAL A 507 73.21 8.05 23.60
CA VAL A 507 73.30 8.08 25.08
C VAL A 507 74.75 8.08 25.58
N GLN A 508 75.74 8.19 24.68
CA GLN A 508 77.18 8.18 25.01
C GLN A 508 77.62 7.04 25.96
N TRP A 509 77.06 5.83 25.80
CA TRP A 509 77.44 4.69 26.63
C TRP A 509 78.33 3.71 25.84
N PRO A 510 79.49 3.28 26.39
CA PRO A 510 80.29 2.21 25.80
C PRO A 510 79.48 0.90 25.71
N LEU A 511 79.59 0.20 24.57
CA LEU A 511 78.86 -1.06 24.28
C LEU A 511 78.96 -2.11 25.41
N CYS A 512 80.09 -2.16 26.12
CA CYS A 512 80.33 -3.09 27.22
C CYS A 512 79.44 -2.83 28.45
N GLU A 513 79.13 -1.57 28.79
CA GLU A 513 78.28 -1.25 29.95
C GLU A 513 76.83 -1.64 29.73
N ARG A 514 76.34 -1.49 28.50
CA ARG A 514 74.95 -1.82 28.14
C ARG A 514 74.70 -3.33 28.13
N MET A 515 75.65 -4.12 27.63
CA MET A 515 75.57 -5.58 27.69
C MET A 515 75.55 -6.10 29.13
N SER A 516 76.39 -5.54 30.01
CA SER A 516 76.40 -5.92 31.43
C SER A 516 75.12 -5.55 32.19
N THR A 517 74.39 -4.54 31.72
CA THR A 517 73.12 -4.08 32.31
C THR A 517 71.95 -4.95 31.83
N ILE A 518 71.99 -5.39 30.57
CA ILE A 518 71.02 -6.33 30.00
C ILE A 518 71.20 -7.72 30.63
N GLU A 519 72.43 -8.20 30.83
CA GLU A 519 72.71 -9.45 31.56
C GLU A 519 72.26 -9.39 33.03
N ARG A 520 72.45 -8.24 33.71
CA ARG A 520 71.98 -8.03 35.09
C ARG A 520 70.45 -7.99 35.21
N HIS A 521 69.76 -7.47 34.21
CA HIS A 521 68.30 -7.46 34.19
C HIS A 521 67.71 -8.86 33.94
N TYR A 522 68.34 -9.66 33.06
CA TYR A 522 67.89 -11.02 32.77
C TYR A 522 68.20 -12.04 33.87
N THR A 523 69.30 -11.88 34.61
CA THR A 523 69.58 -12.74 35.78
C THR A 523 68.64 -12.48 36.96
N LYS A 524 68.13 -11.25 37.12
CA LYS A 524 67.10 -10.95 38.14
C LYS A 524 65.71 -11.43 37.74
N SER A 525 65.31 -11.26 36.47
CA SER A 525 63.98 -11.73 36.02
C SER A 525 63.91 -13.24 35.75
N GLY A 526 65.05 -13.93 35.62
CA GLY A 526 65.10 -15.40 35.51
C GLY A 526 64.95 -16.14 36.85
N ALA A 527 65.22 -15.51 37.99
CA ALA A 527 65.08 -16.12 39.31
C ALA A 527 63.65 -16.05 39.88
N GLU A 528 62.82 -15.13 39.39
CA GLU A 528 61.41 -14.98 39.82
C GLU A 528 60.42 -15.82 38.98
N LEU A 529 60.88 -16.56 37.97
CA LEU A 529 60.03 -17.39 37.08
C LEU A 529 60.21 -18.91 37.27
N THR A 530 60.95 -19.36 38.29
CA THR A 530 60.95 -20.75 38.76
C THR A 530 60.14 -20.98 40.05
N ALA A 531 59.42 -19.96 40.52
CA ALA A 531 58.45 -20.11 41.60
C ALA A 531 57.23 -19.21 41.32
N ILE A 532 56.34 -19.69 40.45
CA ILE A 532 54.85 -19.63 40.49
C ILE A 532 54.33 -20.36 39.25
#